data_AF-A0A6G1YM19-F1
#
_entry.id   AF-A0A6G1YM19-F1
#
_cell.length_a   1.000
_cell.length_b   1.000
_cell.length_c   1.000
_cell.angle_alpha   90.00
_cell.angle_beta   90.00
_cell.angle_gamma   90.00
#
_symmetry.space_group_name_H-M   'P 1'
#
loop_
_entity.id
_entity.type
_entity.pdbx_description
1 polymer ?
#
loop_
_entity_poly.entity_id
_entity_poly.type
_entity_poly.pdbx_seq_one_letter_code
_entity_poly.pdbx_strand_id
1 'polypeptide(L)'
;MTLPPTQTKFCDIKTDMNPRSWLSRYRRTSIGHLTIMLMFYHGIGLLLMLVGISIVQKVISNYEEPSLPHYLALVLSAGPTEESLFFGIPYYAFGNHYVVLAGGIIWAMLHIINTHTLDIHNLAYANWLFVIPSFFFSFRTWISGKGWFAILTHSGWNGIFFTLGCVYRDYPCLIIPNGGNYTLTLSSIMLSIILVGLTYVLYRRKKAAHIHVPE
;
A
#
# COMPACT_ATOMS: atom_id res chain seq x y z
N MET A 1 20.59 12.97 -30.90
CA MET A 1 20.58 14.14 -30.00
C MET A 1 20.14 13.66 -28.63
N THR A 2 21.03 13.62 -27.64
CA THR A 2 20.72 13.20 -26.27
C THR A 2 20.17 14.39 -25.48
N LEU A 3 19.03 14.20 -24.80
CA LEU A 3 18.44 15.26 -23.98
C LEU A 3 19.32 15.54 -22.74
N PRO A 4 19.34 16.79 -22.23
CA PRO A 4 19.97 17.12 -20.96
C PRO A 4 19.46 16.25 -19.80
N PRO A 5 20.28 15.95 -18.78
CA PRO A 5 19.91 15.08 -17.66
C PRO A 5 18.70 15.54 -16.82
N THR A 6 18.39 16.83 -16.82
CA THR A 6 17.21 17.39 -16.14
C THR A 6 15.94 17.21 -16.95
N GLN A 7 16.04 17.34 -18.28
CA GLN A 7 14.93 17.17 -19.21
C GLN A 7 14.50 15.70 -19.29
N THR A 8 15.45 14.77 -19.22
CA THR A 8 15.14 13.33 -19.13
C THR A 8 14.39 12.99 -17.84
N LYS A 9 14.83 13.50 -16.68
CA LYS A 9 14.13 13.31 -15.39
C LYS A 9 12.67 13.80 -15.43
N PHE A 10 12.44 14.99 -16.00
CA PHE A 10 11.10 15.54 -16.12
C PHE A 10 10.20 14.70 -17.04
N CYS A 11 10.73 14.27 -18.19
CA CYS A 11 10.02 13.37 -19.11
C CYS A 11 9.65 12.03 -18.44
N ASP A 12 10.54 11.48 -17.62
CA ASP A 12 10.28 10.25 -16.89
C ASP A 12 9.16 10.42 -15.86
N ILE A 13 9.20 11.50 -15.05
CA ILE A 13 8.14 11.83 -14.09
C ILE A 13 6.80 11.99 -14.80
N LYS A 14 6.74 12.79 -15.86
CA LYS A 14 5.51 13.03 -16.63
C LYS A 14 4.95 11.73 -17.19
N THR A 15 5.82 10.85 -17.69
CA THR A 15 5.39 9.56 -18.24
C THR A 15 4.87 8.64 -17.14
N ASP A 16 5.56 8.57 -16.01
CA ASP A 16 5.17 7.72 -14.89
C ASP A 16 3.91 8.22 -14.17
N MET A 17 3.59 9.51 -14.23
CA MET A 17 2.32 10.05 -13.72
C MET A 17 1.13 9.76 -14.64
N ASN A 18 1.36 9.48 -15.93
CA ASN A 18 0.28 9.25 -16.89
C ASN A 18 -0.46 7.92 -16.60
N PRO A 19 -1.79 7.89 -16.42
CA PRO A 19 -2.56 6.67 -16.16
C PRO A 19 -2.33 5.54 -17.16
N ARG A 20 -2.00 5.87 -18.41
CA ARG A 20 -1.68 4.87 -19.46
C ARG A 20 -0.44 4.05 -19.15
N SER A 21 0.44 4.51 -18.25
CA SER A 21 1.67 3.82 -17.86
C SER A 21 1.54 3.08 -16.53
N TRP A 22 0.40 3.16 -15.84
CA TRP A 22 0.28 2.66 -14.45
C TRP A 22 0.36 1.13 -14.32
N LEU A 23 0.20 0.39 -15.41
CA LEU A 23 0.40 -1.06 -15.46
C LEU A 23 1.85 -1.47 -15.85
N SER A 24 2.73 -0.48 -16.06
CA SER A 24 4.12 -0.68 -16.47
C SER A 24 5.10 -0.36 -15.34
N ARG A 25 6.34 -0.85 -15.45
CA ARG A 25 7.42 -0.51 -14.50
C ARG A 25 7.68 1.00 -14.50
N TYR A 26 8.23 1.51 -13.42
CA TYR A 26 8.76 2.89 -13.40
C TYR A 26 9.94 3.01 -14.35
N ARG A 27 10.05 4.15 -15.03
CA ARG A 27 11.22 4.46 -15.86
C ARG A 27 12.48 4.64 -15.03
N ARG A 28 12.31 5.08 -13.78
CA ARG A 28 13.38 5.32 -12.82
C ARG A 28 13.01 4.79 -11.45
N THR A 29 13.96 4.15 -10.79
CA THR A 29 13.75 3.52 -9.47
C THR A 29 14.66 4.10 -8.39
N SER A 30 15.22 5.30 -8.59
CA SER A 30 15.95 6.02 -7.54
C SER A 30 15.00 6.41 -6.41
N ILE A 31 15.48 6.42 -5.17
CA ILE A 31 14.67 6.76 -3.98
C ILE A 31 13.87 8.05 -4.19
N GLY A 32 14.52 9.15 -4.59
CA GLY A 32 13.83 10.42 -4.81
C GLY A 32 12.72 10.37 -5.87
N HIS A 33 12.87 9.54 -6.92
CA HIS A 33 11.81 9.36 -7.92
C HIS A 33 10.63 8.59 -7.34
N LEU A 34 10.90 7.51 -6.60
CA LEU A 34 9.86 6.73 -5.94
C LEU A 34 9.14 7.54 -4.86
N THR A 35 9.83 8.43 -4.15
CA THR A 35 9.21 9.38 -3.22
C THR A 35 8.25 10.33 -3.94
N ILE A 36 8.63 10.87 -5.11
CA ILE A 36 7.73 11.70 -5.92
C ILE A 36 6.50 10.89 -6.35
N MET A 37 6.70 9.66 -6.81
CA MET A 37 5.59 8.78 -7.21
C MET A 37 4.69 8.44 -6.02
N LEU A 38 5.25 8.14 -4.85
CA LEU A 38 4.52 7.91 -3.60
C LEU A 38 3.56 9.08 -3.33
N MET A 39 4.12 10.30 -3.26
CA MET A 39 3.35 11.52 -3.00
C MET A 39 2.29 11.77 -4.07
N PHE A 40 2.57 11.46 -5.33
CA PHE A 40 1.61 11.60 -6.42
C PHE A 40 0.41 10.65 -6.27
N TYR A 41 0.64 9.35 -6.12
CA TYR A 41 -0.46 8.37 -5.99
C TYR A 41 -1.26 8.61 -4.70
N HIS A 42 -0.57 8.82 -3.58
CA HIS A 42 -1.23 9.04 -2.29
C HIS A 42 -1.95 10.40 -2.26
N GLY A 43 -1.43 11.41 -2.95
CA GLY A 43 -2.10 12.70 -3.13
C GLY A 43 -3.40 12.58 -3.92
N ILE A 44 -3.42 11.78 -5.00
CA ILE A 44 -4.67 11.47 -5.72
C ILE A 44 -5.62 10.70 -4.81
N GLY A 45 -5.13 9.71 -4.07
CA GLY A 45 -5.91 8.93 -3.10
C GLY A 45 -6.58 9.83 -2.05
N LEU A 46 -5.82 10.76 -1.47
CA LEU A 46 -6.33 11.75 -0.52
C LEU A 46 -7.44 12.61 -1.13
N LEU A 47 -7.24 13.10 -2.36
CA LEU A 47 -8.26 13.88 -3.05
C LEU A 47 -9.54 13.06 -3.29
N LEU A 48 -9.41 11.81 -3.77
CA LEU A 48 -10.55 10.92 -3.98
C LEU A 48 -11.27 10.61 -2.68
N MET A 49 -10.54 10.39 -1.59
CA MET A 49 -11.10 10.19 -0.26
C MET A 49 -11.93 11.40 0.18
N LEU A 50 -11.37 12.62 0.11
CA LEU A 50 -12.03 13.85 0.57
C LEU A 50 -13.27 14.21 -0.28
N VAL A 51 -13.17 14.08 -1.60
CA VAL A 51 -14.31 14.31 -2.50
C VAL A 51 -15.35 13.20 -2.33
N GLY A 52 -14.91 11.97 -2.25
CA GLY A 52 -15.76 10.79 -2.14
C GLY A 52 -16.58 10.76 -0.87
N ILE A 53 -15.97 11.04 0.29
CA ILE A 53 -16.70 11.07 1.57
C ILE A 53 -17.79 12.14 1.56
N SER A 54 -17.52 13.30 0.94
CA SER A 54 -18.49 14.38 0.78
C SER A 54 -19.69 13.99 -0.09
N ILE A 55 -19.50 13.06 -1.04
CA ILE A 55 -20.58 12.51 -1.87
C ILE A 55 -21.33 11.44 -1.10
N VAL A 56 -20.61 10.50 -0.46
CA VAL A 56 -21.17 9.39 0.31
C VAL A 56 -22.12 9.90 1.40
N GLN A 57 -21.70 10.91 2.17
CA GLN A 57 -22.52 11.52 3.22
C GLN A 57 -23.82 12.16 2.71
N LYS A 58 -23.88 12.54 1.41
CA LYS A 58 -25.08 13.11 0.79
C LYS A 58 -25.99 12.07 0.17
N VAL A 59 -25.41 10.97 -0.33
CA VAL A 59 -26.14 9.93 -1.09
C VAL A 59 -26.64 8.82 -0.18
N ILE A 60 -25.85 8.46 0.84
CA ILE A 60 -26.17 7.40 1.79
C ILE A 60 -26.68 8.06 3.07
N SER A 61 -28.01 8.03 3.24
CA SER A 61 -28.64 8.54 4.46
C SER A 61 -28.10 7.82 5.68
N ASN A 62 -27.83 8.55 6.76
CA ASN A 62 -27.31 8.00 8.03
C ASN A 62 -25.98 7.25 7.88
N TYR A 63 -25.14 7.61 6.90
CA TYR A 63 -23.79 7.09 6.82
C TYR A 63 -23.00 7.45 8.09
N GLU A 64 -22.37 6.44 8.69
CA GLU A 64 -21.46 6.59 9.82
C GLU A 64 -20.09 6.05 9.42
N GLU A 65 -19.07 6.88 9.55
CA GLU A 65 -17.71 6.49 9.21
C GLU A 65 -17.23 5.38 10.15
N PRO A 66 -16.71 4.25 9.63
CA PRO A 66 -16.28 3.15 10.49
C PRO A 66 -15.10 3.59 11.35
N SER A 67 -15.26 3.44 12.67
CA SER A 67 -14.17 3.60 13.62
C SER A 67 -13.67 2.22 14.06
N LEU A 68 -12.44 1.88 13.65
CA LEU A 68 -11.74 0.71 14.17
C LEU A 68 -10.75 1.18 15.24
N PRO A 69 -10.57 0.45 16.35
CA PRO A 69 -9.48 0.72 17.28
C PRO A 69 -8.14 0.47 16.57
N HIS A 70 -7.34 1.52 16.42
CA HIS A 70 -6.01 1.43 15.84
C HIS A 70 -4.96 1.38 16.96
N TYR A 71 -4.00 0.47 16.83
CA TYR A 71 -2.80 0.41 17.68
C TYR A 71 -1.58 0.60 16.81
N LEU A 72 -0.60 1.39 17.27
CA LEU A 72 0.59 1.71 16.46
C LEU A 72 1.28 0.43 15.95
N ALA A 73 1.45 -0.56 16.81
CA ALA A 73 2.07 -1.83 16.44
C ALA A 73 1.29 -2.57 15.32
N LEU A 74 -0.04 -2.58 15.40
CA LEU A 74 -0.89 -3.24 14.41
C LEU A 74 -0.81 -2.52 13.05
N VAL A 75 -0.97 -1.20 13.03
CA VAL A 75 -0.95 -0.40 11.79
C VAL A 75 0.42 -0.42 11.11
N LEU A 76 1.51 -0.45 11.88
CA LEU A 76 2.86 -0.58 11.33
C LEU A 76 3.12 -1.99 10.78
N SER A 77 2.55 -3.03 11.42
CA SER A 77 2.66 -4.42 10.96
C SER A 77 1.79 -4.76 9.74
N ALA A 78 0.79 -3.92 9.44
CA ALA A 78 -0.04 -4.07 8.25
C ALA A 78 0.78 -3.90 6.96
N GLY A 79 1.66 -2.88 6.90
CA GLY A 79 2.50 -2.62 5.73
C GLY A 79 3.31 -3.85 5.25
N PRO A 80 4.14 -4.50 6.10
CA PRO A 80 4.90 -5.66 5.69
C PRO A 80 4.03 -6.89 5.44
N THR A 81 2.90 -7.02 6.15
CA THR A 81 1.94 -8.12 5.95
C THR A 81 1.29 -8.03 4.58
N GLU A 82 0.65 -6.90 4.29
CA GLU A 82 -0.14 -6.68 3.08
C GLU A 82 0.73 -6.62 1.83
N GLU A 83 1.84 -5.88 1.89
CA GLU A 83 2.79 -5.79 0.76
C GLU A 83 3.40 -7.16 0.44
N SER A 84 3.72 -7.98 1.45
CA SER A 84 4.22 -9.33 1.21
C SER A 84 3.14 -10.25 0.66
N LEU A 85 1.95 -10.23 1.24
CA LEU A 85 0.87 -11.17 0.91
C LEU A 85 0.27 -10.91 -0.48
N PHE A 86 -0.05 -9.65 -0.79
CA PHE A 86 -0.79 -9.30 -2.01
C PHE A 86 0.12 -8.98 -3.20
N PHE A 87 1.39 -8.64 -2.95
CA PHE A 87 2.30 -8.22 -4.01
C PHE A 87 3.60 -9.02 -4.04
N GLY A 88 4.34 -9.10 -2.93
CA GLY A 88 5.68 -9.67 -2.88
C GLY A 88 5.75 -11.17 -3.15
N ILE A 89 5.00 -11.97 -2.39
CA ILE A 89 4.90 -13.42 -2.57
C ILE A 89 4.34 -13.73 -3.96
N PRO A 90 3.20 -13.15 -4.41
CA PRO A 90 2.72 -13.34 -5.78
C PRO A 90 3.77 -13.04 -6.85
N TYR A 91 4.51 -11.94 -6.72
CA TYR A 91 5.53 -11.53 -7.69
C TYR A 91 6.68 -12.53 -7.78
N TYR A 92 7.21 -13.00 -6.63
CA TYR A 92 8.36 -13.89 -6.61
C TYR A 92 8.00 -15.37 -6.81
N ALA A 93 6.81 -15.80 -6.39
CA ALA A 93 6.36 -17.18 -6.58
C ALA A 93 5.99 -17.47 -8.05
N PHE A 94 5.26 -16.55 -8.71
CA PHE A 94 4.75 -16.78 -10.07
C PHE A 94 5.55 -16.08 -11.16
N GLY A 95 6.31 -15.03 -10.82
CA GLY A 95 7.07 -14.27 -11.81
C GLY A 95 6.22 -13.50 -12.83
N ASN A 96 4.92 -13.38 -12.60
CA ASN A 96 3.97 -12.77 -13.52
C ASN A 96 3.31 -11.54 -12.86
N HIS A 97 3.46 -10.37 -13.50
CA HIS A 97 2.87 -9.12 -13.00
C HIS A 97 1.34 -9.11 -13.00
N TYR A 98 0.65 -9.91 -13.83
CA TYR A 98 -0.81 -9.98 -13.81
C TYR A 98 -1.34 -10.62 -12.51
N VAL A 99 -0.57 -11.52 -11.89
CA VAL A 99 -0.93 -12.10 -10.59
C VAL A 99 -0.80 -11.04 -9.49
N VAL A 100 0.22 -10.18 -9.57
CA VAL A 100 0.39 -9.03 -8.67
C VAL A 100 -0.76 -8.02 -8.85
N LEU A 101 -1.19 -7.78 -10.08
CA LEU A 101 -2.35 -6.94 -10.39
C LEU A 101 -3.62 -7.52 -9.75
N ALA A 102 -3.88 -8.81 -9.92
CA ALA A 102 -5.02 -9.48 -9.30
C ALA A 102 -4.97 -9.40 -7.76
N GLY A 103 -3.81 -9.67 -7.16
CA GLY A 103 -3.60 -9.55 -5.71
C GLY A 103 -3.86 -8.13 -5.21
N GLY A 104 -3.38 -7.11 -5.91
CA GLY A 104 -3.62 -5.72 -5.56
C GLY A 104 -5.07 -5.25 -5.77
N ILE A 105 -5.80 -5.78 -6.76
CA ILE A 105 -7.25 -5.56 -6.89
C ILE A 105 -7.99 -6.15 -5.70
N ILE A 106 -7.67 -7.40 -5.31
CA ILE A 106 -8.28 -8.03 -4.13
C ILE A 106 -7.97 -7.20 -2.89
N TRP A 107 -6.71 -6.80 -2.69
CA TRP A 107 -6.29 -5.93 -1.60
C TRP A 107 -7.11 -4.64 -1.54
N ALA A 108 -7.23 -3.91 -2.65
CA ALA A 108 -8.02 -2.68 -2.71
C ALA A 108 -9.49 -2.96 -2.38
N MET A 109 -10.10 -4.02 -2.92
CA MET A 109 -11.49 -4.35 -2.63
C MET A 109 -11.73 -4.75 -1.18
N LEU A 110 -10.80 -5.42 -0.51
CA LEU A 110 -10.91 -5.76 0.91
C LEU A 110 -10.97 -4.51 1.80
N HIS A 111 -10.45 -3.36 1.36
CA HIS A 111 -10.49 -2.14 2.16
C HIS A 111 -11.90 -1.56 2.32
N ILE A 112 -12.86 -1.89 1.44
CA ILE A 112 -14.25 -1.42 1.59
C ILE A 112 -14.95 -2.06 2.79
N ILE A 113 -14.56 -3.28 3.14
CA ILE A 113 -15.12 -4.04 4.26
C ILE A 113 -14.30 -3.87 5.56
N ASN A 114 -13.43 -2.86 5.62
CA ASN A 114 -12.66 -2.55 6.82
C ASN A 114 -13.55 -1.85 7.87
N THR A 115 -14.51 -2.59 8.41
CA THR A 115 -15.55 -2.12 9.33
C THR A 115 -15.99 -3.25 10.25
N HIS A 116 -16.60 -2.93 11.39
CA HIS A 116 -17.17 -3.92 12.32
C HIS A 116 -18.46 -4.57 11.80
N THR A 117 -19.19 -3.88 10.92
CA THR A 117 -20.50 -4.30 10.43
C THR A 117 -20.53 -4.26 8.90
N LEU A 118 -20.96 -5.35 8.27
CA LEU A 118 -21.16 -5.40 6.82
C LEU A 118 -22.52 -4.76 6.47
N ASP A 119 -22.57 -3.44 6.60
CA ASP A 119 -23.72 -2.60 6.28
C ASP A 119 -23.29 -1.49 5.31
N ILE A 120 -24.13 -1.20 4.31
CA ILE A 120 -23.89 -0.14 3.32
C ILE A 120 -23.69 1.23 3.98
N HIS A 121 -24.27 1.46 5.15
CA HIS A 121 -24.16 2.68 5.95
C HIS A 121 -22.84 2.79 6.73
N ASN A 122 -22.06 1.71 6.85
CA ASN A 122 -20.81 1.65 7.63
C ASN A 122 -19.61 1.11 6.83
N LEU A 123 -19.73 0.93 5.51
CA LEU A 123 -18.59 0.53 4.68
C LEU A 123 -17.50 1.62 4.67
N ALA A 124 -16.24 1.20 4.60
CA ALA A 124 -15.09 2.08 4.65
C ALA A 124 -14.80 2.75 3.29
N TYR A 125 -15.77 3.50 2.76
CA TYR A 125 -15.66 4.12 1.43
C TYR A 125 -14.48 5.08 1.32
N ALA A 126 -14.22 5.88 2.36
CA ALA A 126 -13.11 6.82 2.38
C ALA A 126 -11.76 6.08 2.20
N ASN A 127 -11.54 5.04 3.01
CA ASN A 127 -10.36 4.19 2.94
C ASN A 127 -10.25 3.48 1.59
N TRP A 128 -11.35 2.90 1.11
CA TRP A 128 -11.42 2.24 -0.19
C TRP A 128 -11.03 3.15 -1.36
N LEU A 129 -11.56 4.37 -1.39
CA LEU A 129 -11.23 5.37 -2.42
C LEU A 129 -9.78 5.82 -2.33
N PHE A 130 -9.26 5.97 -1.12
CA PHE A 130 -7.86 6.30 -0.87
C PHE A 130 -6.91 5.24 -1.45
N VAL A 131 -7.21 3.95 -1.23
CA VAL A 131 -6.29 2.87 -1.63
C VAL A 131 -6.29 2.57 -3.12
N ILE A 132 -7.29 2.97 -3.90
CA ILE A 132 -7.35 2.70 -5.34
C ILE A 132 -6.11 3.26 -6.08
N PRO A 133 -5.72 4.54 -5.94
CA PRO A 133 -4.47 5.04 -6.50
C PRO A 133 -3.23 4.44 -5.83
N SER A 134 -3.26 4.26 -4.50
CA SER A 134 -2.13 3.72 -3.72
C SER A 134 -1.76 2.29 -4.13
N PHE A 135 -2.76 1.49 -4.54
CA PHE A 135 -2.57 0.18 -5.16
C PHE A 135 -1.58 0.24 -6.34
N PHE A 136 -1.74 1.23 -7.24
CA PHE A 136 -0.85 1.36 -8.39
C PHE A 136 0.58 1.71 -7.96
N PHE A 137 0.75 2.49 -6.89
CA PHE A 137 2.07 2.75 -6.34
C PHE A 137 2.76 1.46 -5.88
N SER A 138 2.09 0.64 -5.05
CA SER A 138 2.64 -0.62 -4.55
C SER A 138 2.90 -1.59 -5.70
N PHE A 139 1.91 -1.79 -6.58
CA PHE A 139 2.03 -2.62 -7.78
C PHE A 139 3.27 -2.27 -8.59
N ARG A 140 3.41 -1.00 -9.00
CA ARG A 140 4.52 -0.54 -9.84
C ARG A 140 5.86 -0.65 -9.13
N THR A 141 5.89 -0.39 -7.83
CA THR A 141 7.11 -0.49 -7.02
C THR A 141 7.61 -1.94 -6.95
N TRP A 142 6.70 -2.91 -6.79
CA TRP A 142 7.02 -4.34 -6.81
C TRP A 142 7.52 -4.81 -8.17
N ILE A 143 6.77 -4.53 -9.25
CA ILE A 143 7.19 -4.99 -10.59
C ILE A 143 8.46 -4.31 -11.09
N SER A 144 8.83 -3.16 -10.51
CA SER A 144 10.11 -2.47 -10.75
C SER A 144 11.26 -2.97 -9.87
N GLY A 145 11.04 -4.02 -9.07
CA GLY A 145 12.06 -4.64 -8.23
C GLY A 145 12.42 -3.86 -6.96
N LYS A 146 11.54 -2.98 -6.48
CA LYS A 146 11.76 -2.11 -5.31
C LYS A 146 10.77 -2.37 -4.18
N GLY A 147 10.23 -3.58 -4.06
CA GLY A 147 9.20 -3.93 -3.07
C GLY A 147 9.52 -3.60 -1.61
N TRP A 148 10.81 -3.62 -1.20
CA TRP A 148 11.22 -3.14 0.13
C TRP A 148 10.80 -1.68 0.40
N PHE A 149 10.81 -0.84 -0.64
CA PHE A 149 10.40 0.56 -0.54
C PHE A 149 8.88 0.65 -0.35
N ALA A 150 8.10 -0.20 -1.02
CA ALA A 150 6.66 -0.28 -0.82
C ALA A 150 6.33 -0.70 0.63
N ILE A 151 6.99 -1.74 1.16
CA ILE A 151 6.85 -2.17 2.57
C ILE A 151 7.07 -1.01 3.54
N LEU A 152 8.23 -0.33 3.44
CA LEU A 152 8.58 0.75 4.36
C LEU A 152 7.63 1.94 4.26
N THR A 153 7.28 2.33 3.03
CA THR A 153 6.43 3.50 2.80
C THR A 153 4.98 3.23 3.18
N HIS A 154 4.47 2.01 2.99
CA HIS A 154 3.15 1.60 3.47
C HIS A 154 3.09 1.68 5.00
N SER A 155 4.04 1.05 5.73
CA SER A 155 4.10 1.20 7.20
C SER A 155 4.21 2.66 7.62
N GLY A 156 5.08 3.44 6.97
CA GLY A 156 5.26 4.86 7.27
C GLY A 156 3.98 5.66 7.07
N TRP A 157 3.24 5.38 6.00
CA TRP A 157 1.98 6.05 5.69
C TRP A 157 0.89 5.71 6.71
N ASN A 158 0.75 4.43 7.07
CA ASN A 158 -0.17 4.01 8.15
C ASN A 158 0.20 4.67 9.47
N GLY A 159 1.50 4.81 9.77
CA GLY A 159 2.01 5.52 10.93
C GLY A 159 1.66 7.02 10.93
N ILE A 160 1.70 7.69 9.77
CA ILE A 160 1.28 9.08 9.61
C ILE A 160 -0.21 9.21 9.92
N PHE A 161 -1.06 8.40 9.27
CA PHE A 161 -2.51 8.42 9.52
C PHE A 161 -2.85 8.13 10.98
N PHE A 162 -2.18 7.14 11.58
CA PHE A 162 -2.29 6.83 13.00
C PHE A 162 -1.96 8.05 13.87
N THR A 163 -0.83 8.70 13.59
CA THR A 163 -0.36 9.84 14.38
C THR A 163 -1.32 11.02 14.25
N LEU A 164 -1.84 11.28 13.04
CA LEU A 164 -2.81 12.35 12.81
C LEU A 164 -4.09 12.11 13.59
N GLY A 165 -4.72 10.93 13.49
CA GLY A 165 -5.96 10.66 14.23
C GLY A 165 -5.76 10.65 15.74
N CYS A 166 -4.59 10.20 16.22
CA CYS A 166 -4.19 10.33 17.62
C CYS A 166 -4.09 11.81 18.08
N VAL A 167 -3.43 12.68 17.28
CA VAL A 167 -3.26 14.11 17.61
C VAL A 167 -4.58 14.87 17.56
N TYR A 168 -5.45 14.55 16.60
CA TYR A 168 -6.79 15.15 16.48
C TYR A 168 -7.83 14.55 17.42
N ARG A 169 -7.45 13.55 18.24
CA ARG A 169 -8.29 12.89 19.24
C ARG A 169 -9.44 12.07 18.65
N ASP A 170 -9.27 11.56 17.43
CA ASP A 170 -10.20 10.61 16.81
C ASP A 170 -10.16 9.25 17.54
N TYR A 171 -9.00 8.88 18.10
CA TYR A 171 -8.79 7.67 18.91
C TYR A 171 -7.60 7.82 19.86
N PRO A 172 -7.49 6.98 20.91
CA PRO A 172 -6.39 7.07 21.86
C PRO A 172 -5.04 6.65 21.25
N CYS A 173 -3.98 7.34 21.64
CA CYS A 173 -2.61 7.13 21.18
C CYS A 173 -1.95 5.89 21.83
N LEU A 174 -2.49 4.70 21.56
CA LEU A 174 -2.01 3.45 22.15
C LEU A 174 -0.98 2.76 21.26
N ILE A 175 0.21 2.52 21.79
CA ILE A 175 1.30 1.84 21.06
C ILE A 175 1.02 0.34 20.94
N ILE A 176 0.76 -0.29 22.09
CA ILE A 176 0.37 -1.69 22.23
C ILE A 176 -0.94 -1.72 23.03
N PRO A 177 -1.93 -2.53 22.63
CA PRO A 177 -3.12 -2.72 23.44
C PRO A 177 -2.81 -3.27 24.83
N ASN A 178 -3.48 -2.72 25.84
CA ASN A 178 -3.60 -3.36 27.14
C ASN A 178 -4.75 -4.39 27.10
N GLY A 179 -4.55 -5.61 27.59
CA GLY A 179 -5.59 -6.64 27.68
C GLY A 179 -5.76 -7.52 26.43
N GLY A 180 -7.01 -7.87 26.08
CA GLY A 180 -7.36 -8.94 25.12
C GLY A 180 -6.82 -8.79 23.69
N ASN A 181 -6.43 -7.58 23.27
CA ASN A 181 -5.87 -7.32 21.93
C ASN A 181 -4.34 -7.51 21.87
N TYR A 182 -3.68 -7.82 22.99
CA TYR A 182 -2.23 -8.07 23.05
C TYR A 182 -1.82 -9.25 22.18
N THR A 183 -2.53 -10.38 22.29
CA THR A 183 -2.26 -11.59 21.50
C THR A 183 -2.40 -11.33 20.00
N LEU A 184 -3.47 -10.64 19.59
CA LEU A 184 -3.69 -10.27 18.18
C LEU A 184 -2.54 -9.41 17.63
N THR A 185 -2.08 -8.44 18.41
CA THR A 185 -0.97 -7.56 18.03
C THR A 185 0.32 -8.36 17.86
N LEU A 186 0.64 -9.23 18.83
CA LEU A 186 1.83 -10.07 18.77
C LEU A 186 1.77 -11.04 17.58
N SER A 187 0.62 -11.68 17.34
CA SER A 187 0.40 -12.54 16.18
C SER A 187 0.58 -11.78 14.87
N SER A 188 0.11 -10.54 14.78
CA SER A 188 0.26 -9.70 13.57
C SER A 188 1.72 -9.33 13.31
N ILE A 189 2.48 -8.96 14.35
CA ILE A 189 3.92 -8.73 14.24
C ILE A 189 4.64 -10.00 13.78
N MET A 190 4.38 -11.14 14.43
CA MET A 190 5.00 -12.41 14.05
C MET A 190 4.66 -12.80 12.61
N LEU A 191 3.39 -12.67 12.20
CA LEU A 191 2.96 -12.93 10.83
C LEU A 191 3.71 -12.03 9.83
N SER A 192 3.83 -10.73 10.13
CA SER A 192 4.55 -9.79 9.29
C SER A 192 6.01 -10.20 9.08
N ILE A 193 6.70 -10.66 10.14
CA ILE A 193 8.09 -11.12 10.09
C ILE A 193 8.20 -12.38 9.23
N ILE A 194 7.29 -13.33 9.42
CA ILE A 194 7.25 -14.59 8.66
C ILE A 194 7.02 -14.30 7.18
N LEU A 195 6.05 -13.45 6.83
CA LEU A 195 5.72 -13.12 5.44
C LEU A 195 6.85 -12.38 4.75
N VAL A 196 7.51 -11.43 5.43
CA VAL A 196 8.69 -10.74 4.89
C VAL A 196 9.84 -11.74 4.70
N GLY A 197 10.07 -12.63 5.67
CA GLY A 197 11.07 -13.68 5.58
C GLY A 197 10.83 -14.61 4.38
N LEU A 198 9.60 -15.09 4.21
CA LEU A 198 9.19 -15.91 3.07
C LEU A 198 9.40 -15.16 1.74
N THR A 199 8.95 -13.90 1.67
CA THR A 199 9.14 -13.05 0.49
C THR A 199 10.62 -12.91 0.14
N TYR A 200 11.49 -12.71 1.14
CA TYR A 200 12.93 -12.61 0.96
C TYR A 200 13.55 -13.93 0.49
N VAL A 201 13.13 -15.07 1.04
CA VAL A 201 13.57 -16.40 0.57
C VAL A 201 13.20 -16.60 -0.90
N LEU A 202 11.97 -16.28 -1.30
CA LEU A 202 11.53 -16.37 -2.69
C LEU A 202 12.34 -15.45 -3.61
N TYR A 203 12.59 -14.20 -3.18
CA TYR A 203 13.49 -13.28 -3.89
C TYR A 203 14.88 -13.88 -4.10
N ARG A 204 15.49 -14.43 -3.04
CA ARG A 204 16.82 -15.04 -3.09
C ARG A 204 16.87 -16.24 -4.04
N ARG A 205 15.85 -17.11 -3.99
CA ARG A 205 15.71 -18.25 -4.91
C ARG A 205 15.64 -17.80 -6.36
N LYS A 206 14.79 -16.81 -6.66
CA LYS A 206 14.65 -16.27 -8.02
C LYS A 206 15.95 -15.64 -8.52
N LYS A 207 16.65 -14.87 -7.67
CA LYS A 207 17.95 -14.30 -8.01
C LYS A 207 19.00 -15.38 -8.31
N ALA A 208 19.04 -16.45 -7.52
CA ALA A 208 19.96 -17.58 -7.75
C ALA A 208 19.66 -18.32 -9.06
N ALA A 209 18.38 -18.51 -9.40
CA ALA A 209 17.97 -19.13 -10.66
C ALA A 209 18.38 -18.31 -11.89
N HIS A 210 18.29 -16.98 -11.83
CA HIS A 210 18.73 -16.10 -12.93
C HIS A 210 20.27 -16.04 -13.11
N ILE A 211 21.06 -16.42 -12.10
CA ILE A 211 22.53 -16.50 -12.21
C ILE A 211 22.97 -17.78 -12.96
N HIS A 212 22.08 -18.77 -13.13
CA HIS A 212 22.38 -20.07 -13.74
C HIS A 212 22.06 -20.16 -15.24
N VAL A 213 21.83 -19.04 -15.93
CA VAL A 213 21.78 -19.00 -17.40
C VAL A 213 23.15 -18.52 -17.88
N PRO A 214 24.09 -19.42 -18.25
CA PRO A 214 25.23 -19.00 -19.04
C PRO A 214 24.70 -18.48 -20.38
N GLU A 215 25.24 -17.34 -20.83
CA GLU A 215 25.06 -16.83 -22.20
C GLU A 215 25.55 -17.86 -23.24
#